data_AF-A0A1B3LII3-F1
#
_entry.id   AF-A0A1B3LII3-F1
#
_cell.length_a   1.000
_cell.length_b   1.000
_cell.length_c   1.000
_cell.angle_alpha   90.00
_cell.angle_beta   90.00
_cell.angle_gamma   90.00
#
_symmetry.space_group_name_H-M   'P 1'
#
loop_
_entity.id
_entity.type
_entity.pdbx_description
1 polymer ?
#
loop_
_entity_poly.entity_id
_entity_poly.type
_entity_poly.pdbx_seq_one_letter_code
_entity_poly.pdbx_strand_id
1 'polypeptide(L)'
;MKFVNALLASALLATGAAQAQVVTAVPSSSEVAVGDFFTVDLIVSGLADATVGSFDFDFIYDPFVMTSYGVVFGEGLDVFSLGSLFSVSSQPGLINIFQTSYDTVEDLIALQPDTFTLATLSFKAISLGSSPLEVFVNAIGDAEGVMLPVELGAGMVTAVPEPQTYALLLAGLGLIALSARRRRS
;
A
#
# COMPACT_ATOMS: atom_id res chain seq x y z
N MET A 1 54.96 -41.33 8.47
CA MET A 1 54.72 -41.45 7.01
C MET A 1 53.55 -42.40 6.84
N LYS A 2 52.35 -42.11 6.35
CA LYS A 2 51.68 -41.01 5.61
C LYS A 2 50.17 -41.15 6.01
N PHE A 3 49.48 -40.10 6.48
CA PHE A 3 48.49 -39.29 5.72
C PHE A 3 47.69 -40.05 4.64
N VAL A 4 46.39 -39.69 4.48
CA VAL A 4 45.36 -40.14 3.49
C VAL A 4 44.28 -40.99 4.22
N ASN A 5 43.04 -40.59 4.53
CA ASN A 5 42.11 -39.60 3.96
C ASN A 5 41.14 -39.08 5.05
N ALA A 6 41.21 -37.79 5.36
CA ALA A 6 40.15 -37.07 6.05
C ALA A 6 39.68 -35.98 5.11
N LEU A 7 38.73 -36.26 4.21
CA LEU A 7 38.04 -35.24 3.43
C LEU A 7 36.83 -35.87 2.72
N LEU A 8 35.69 -35.93 3.42
CA LEU A 8 34.42 -35.72 2.75
C LEU A 8 33.84 -34.46 3.36
N ALA A 9 34.13 -33.37 2.67
CA ALA A 9 33.82 -32.01 3.06
C ALA A 9 32.31 -31.85 3.23
N SER A 10 31.95 -31.25 4.35
CA SER A 10 30.65 -30.67 4.63
C SER A 10 30.27 -29.69 3.52
N ALA A 11 29.51 -30.13 2.53
CA ALA A 11 28.74 -29.24 1.67
C ALA A 11 27.53 -28.77 2.48
N LEU A 12 27.79 -27.93 3.49
CA LEU A 12 26.76 -27.10 4.10
C LEU A 12 26.47 -26.03 3.06
N LEU A 13 25.52 -26.33 2.17
CA LEU A 13 24.88 -25.32 1.33
C LEU A 13 24.31 -24.28 2.29
N ALA A 14 25.02 -23.18 2.47
CA ALA A 14 24.47 -21.95 2.98
C ALA A 14 23.45 -21.50 1.93
N THR A 15 22.22 -22.00 2.02
CA THR A 15 21.07 -21.40 1.38
C THR A 15 20.92 -20.03 2.02
N GLY A 16 21.49 -19.00 1.38
CA GLY A 16 21.13 -17.63 1.70
C GLY A 16 19.60 -17.55 1.62
N ALA A 17 18.95 -17.02 2.64
CA ALA A 17 17.52 -16.80 2.59
C ALA A 17 17.25 -15.90 1.37
N ALA A 18 16.44 -16.36 0.42
CA ALA A 18 15.88 -15.48 -0.59
C ALA A 18 15.02 -14.46 0.17
N GLN A 19 15.51 -13.23 0.31
CA GLN A 19 14.69 -12.11 0.77
C GLN A 19 13.85 -11.70 -0.43
N ALA A 20 12.57 -12.03 -0.38
CA ALA A 20 11.60 -11.53 -1.34
C ALA A 20 11.19 -10.12 -0.94
N GLN A 21 11.09 -9.23 -1.92
CA GLN A 21 10.57 -7.89 -1.70
C GLN A 21 9.09 -8.01 -1.32
N VAL A 22 8.56 -7.07 -0.54
CA VAL A 22 7.15 -7.11 -0.11
C VAL A 22 6.40 -5.93 -0.69
N VAL A 23 5.29 -6.20 -1.37
CA VAL A 23 4.30 -5.17 -1.77
C VAL A 23 3.11 -5.26 -0.83
N THR A 24 2.81 -4.18 -0.11
CA THR A 24 1.71 -4.13 0.86
C THR A 24 0.75 -2.98 0.55
N ALA A 25 -0.54 -3.25 0.65
CA ALA A 25 -1.58 -2.22 0.68
C ALA A 25 -1.83 -1.74 2.12
N VAL A 26 -1.50 -0.49 2.40
CA VAL A 26 -1.61 0.11 3.73
C VAL A 26 -2.65 1.23 3.72
N PRO A 27 -3.82 1.05 4.35
CA PRO A 27 -4.78 2.14 4.44
C PRO A 27 -4.31 3.18 5.47
N SER A 28 -4.66 4.45 5.25
CA SER A 28 -4.38 5.53 6.20
C SER A 28 -5.11 5.36 7.53
N SER A 29 -6.18 4.57 7.56
CA SER A 29 -6.82 4.04 8.76
C SER A 29 -7.47 2.68 8.47
N SER A 30 -7.39 1.74 9.42
CA SER A 30 -8.06 0.44 9.32
C SER A 30 -9.58 0.51 9.62
N GLU A 31 -10.02 1.60 10.26
CA GLU A 31 -11.42 1.92 10.49
C GLU A 31 -11.72 3.35 10.00
N VAL A 32 -12.78 3.49 9.19
CA VAL A 32 -13.21 4.78 8.62
C VAL A 32 -14.71 4.95 8.81
N ALA A 33 -15.21 6.16 9.07
CA ALA A 33 -16.65 6.35 9.11
C ALA A 33 -17.22 6.35 7.68
N VAL A 34 -18.45 5.84 7.52
CA VAL A 34 -19.18 6.00 6.26
C VAL A 34 -19.29 7.49 5.93
N GLY A 35 -18.93 7.86 4.71
CA GLY A 35 -18.85 9.25 4.25
C GLY A 35 -17.45 9.83 4.22
N ASP A 36 -16.49 9.24 4.96
CA ASP A 36 -15.11 9.73 5.02
C ASP A 36 -14.34 9.37 3.74
N PHE A 37 -13.39 10.26 3.41
CA PHE A 37 -12.34 9.99 2.44
C PHE A 37 -11.10 9.44 3.17
N PHE A 38 -10.44 8.48 2.55
CA PHE A 38 -9.19 7.90 3.05
C PHE A 38 -8.31 7.48 1.87
N THR A 39 -7.08 7.06 2.18
CA THR A 39 -6.12 6.60 1.16
C THR A 39 -5.63 5.20 1.48
N VAL A 40 -5.14 4.52 0.45
CA VAL A 40 -4.40 3.26 0.54
C VAL A 40 -3.10 3.44 -0.21
N ASP A 41 -1.99 3.31 0.50
CA ASP A 41 -0.65 3.34 -0.09
C ASP A 41 -0.24 1.93 -0.48
N LEU A 42 0.21 1.75 -1.73
CA LEU A 42 0.92 0.56 -2.16
C LEU A 42 2.40 0.80 -1.91
N ILE A 43 2.96 0.08 -0.96
CA ILE A 43 4.34 0.25 -0.52
C ILE A 43 5.13 -0.97 -0.92
N VAL A 44 6.25 -0.76 -1.62
CA VAL A 44 7.29 -1.78 -1.79
C VAL A 44 8.34 -1.61 -0.70
N SER A 45 8.83 -2.72 -0.16
CA SER A 45 9.83 -2.73 0.92
C SER A 45 10.74 -3.95 0.83
N GLY A 46 11.89 -3.91 1.51
CA GLY A 46 12.84 -5.02 1.55
C GLY A 46 13.54 -5.23 0.21
N LEU A 47 13.78 -4.14 -0.53
CA LEU A 47 14.50 -4.16 -1.80
C LEU A 47 15.98 -4.52 -1.62
N ALA A 48 16.60 -4.13 -0.51
CA ALA A 48 18.03 -4.22 -0.29
C ALA A 48 18.81 -3.61 -1.46
N ASP A 49 19.43 -4.45 -2.29
CA ASP A 49 20.18 -4.01 -3.48
C ASP A 49 19.36 -4.11 -4.79
N ALA A 50 18.13 -4.60 -4.73
CA ALA A 50 17.21 -4.64 -5.87
C ALA A 50 16.60 -3.26 -6.14
N THR A 51 16.17 -3.04 -7.38
CA THR A 51 15.42 -1.85 -7.79
C THR A 51 14.05 -2.26 -8.34
N VAL A 52 13.13 -1.31 -8.49
CA VAL A 52 11.90 -1.44 -9.27
C VAL A 52 11.97 -0.44 -10.42
N GLY A 53 12.04 -0.94 -11.65
CA GLY A 53 11.99 -0.12 -12.87
C GLY A 53 10.59 -0.05 -13.48
N SER A 54 9.74 -1.05 -13.20
CA SER A 54 8.36 -1.09 -13.69
C SER A 54 7.45 -1.95 -12.83
N PHE A 55 6.15 -1.67 -12.89
CA PHE A 55 5.11 -2.54 -12.34
C PHE A 55 3.78 -2.44 -13.11
N ASP A 56 3.00 -3.51 -13.02
CA ASP A 56 1.60 -3.63 -13.44
C ASP A 56 0.84 -4.40 -12.35
N PHE A 57 -0.12 -3.74 -11.71
CA PHE A 57 -0.90 -4.31 -10.61
C PHE A 57 -2.40 -4.12 -10.83
N ASP A 58 -3.17 -5.13 -10.45
CA ASP A 58 -4.59 -4.98 -10.18
C ASP A 58 -4.82 -4.84 -8.68
N PHE A 59 -5.46 -3.75 -8.27
CA PHE A 59 -5.91 -3.52 -6.92
C PHE A 59 -7.41 -3.85 -6.80
N ILE A 60 -7.75 -4.77 -5.90
CA ILE A 60 -9.11 -5.28 -5.72
C ILE A 60 -9.64 -4.80 -4.36
N TYR A 61 -10.88 -4.31 -4.37
CA TYR A 61 -11.63 -3.83 -3.20
C TYR A 61 -13.11 -4.20 -3.32
N ASP A 62 -13.88 -4.06 -2.24
CA ASP A 62 -15.34 -4.23 -2.26
C ASP A 62 -16.03 -2.92 -2.68
N PRO A 63 -16.59 -2.85 -3.91
CA PRO A 63 -17.26 -1.65 -4.40
C PRO A 63 -18.61 -1.36 -3.73
N PHE A 64 -19.12 -2.27 -2.91
CA PHE A 64 -20.31 -2.03 -2.09
C PHE A 64 -19.98 -1.34 -0.77
N VAL A 65 -18.72 -1.37 -0.31
CA VAL A 65 -18.25 -0.74 0.93
C VAL A 65 -17.57 0.60 0.68
N MET A 66 -16.76 0.70 -0.37
CA MET A 66 -16.02 1.92 -0.73
C MET A 66 -16.05 2.17 -2.24
N THR A 67 -15.71 3.38 -2.66
CA THR A 67 -15.56 3.74 -4.07
C THR A 67 -14.27 4.55 -4.29
N SER A 68 -13.62 4.34 -5.44
CA SER A 68 -12.35 4.98 -5.79
C SER A 68 -12.54 6.39 -6.35
N TYR A 69 -11.58 7.27 -6.10
CA TYR A 69 -11.58 8.67 -6.55
C TYR A 69 -10.35 9.06 -7.37
N GLY A 70 -9.25 8.34 -7.23
CA GLY A 70 -8.03 8.66 -7.95
C GLY A 70 -6.85 7.81 -7.52
N VAL A 71 -5.80 7.92 -8.32
CA VAL A 71 -4.50 7.30 -8.10
C VAL A 71 -3.46 8.39 -8.31
N VAL A 72 -2.49 8.46 -7.40
CA VAL A 72 -1.28 9.27 -7.53
C VAL A 72 -0.09 8.32 -7.47
N PHE A 73 0.79 8.35 -8.46
CA PHE A 73 2.02 7.56 -8.43
C PHE A 73 3.04 8.20 -7.49
N GLY A 74 3.84 7.37 -6.83
CA GLY A 74 4.95 7.85 -6.01
C GLY A 74 6.20 8.15 -6.84
N GLU A 75 7.17 8.77 -6.18
CA GLU A 75 8.41 9.25 -6.81
C GLU A 75 9.48 8.14 -6.95
N GLY A 76 9.24 6.93 -6.45
CA GLY A 76 10.26 5.87 -6.44
C GLY A 76 10.68 5.38 -7.82
N LEU A 77 9.86 5.59 -8.84
CA LEU A 77 10.18 5.32 -10.26
C LEU A 77 10.49 6.62 -11.03
N ASP A 78 10.65 7.76 -10.35
CA ASP A 78 10.98 9.06 -10.93
C ASP A 78 11.98 9.82 -10.02
N VAL A 79 13.02 9.10 -9.60
CA VAL A 79 14.04 9.56 -8.64
C VAL A 79 14.88 10.71 -9.17
N PHE A 80 14.97 10.87 -10.49
CA PHE A 80 15.69 11.96 -11.15
C PHE A 80 14.76 12.96 -11.86
N SER A 81 13.44 12.81 -11.70
CA SER A 81 12.41 13.68 -12.30
C SER A 81 12.45 13.71 -13.83
N LEU A 82 12.81 12.59 -14.47
CA LEU A 82 12.72 12.40 -15.92
C LEU A 82 11.31 11.96 -16.38
N GLY A 83 10.44 11.65 -15.43
CA GLY A 83 9.09 11.18 -15.63
C GLY A 83 8.98 9.67 -15.75
N SER A 84 7.77 9.21 -16.08
CA SER A 84 7.47 7.80 -16.30
C SER A 84 6.37 7.63 -17.35
N LEU A 85 6.32 6.45 -17.97
CA LEU A 85 5.14 6.00 -18.68
C LEU A 85 4.18 5.37 -17.68
N PHE A 86 2.92 5.80 -17.65
CA PHE A 86 1.94 5.23 -16.73
C PHE A 86 0.55 5.13 -17.35
N SER A 87 -0.28 4.26 -16.79
CA SER A 87 -1.71 4.21 -17.06
C SER A 87 -2.50 3.80 -15.82
N VAL A 88 -3.74 4.29 -15.75
CA VAL A 88 -4.71 3.90 -14.73
C VAL A 88 -6.01 3.54 -15.43
N SER A 89 -6.54 2.35 -15.14
CA SER A 89 -7.88 1.94 -15.54
C SER A 89 -8.66 1.58 -14.28
N SER A 90 -9.84 2.18 -14.09
CA SER A 90 -10.62 2.00 -12.87
C SER A 90 -12.06 1.63 -13.21
N GLN A 91 -12.54 0.56 -12.59
CA GLN A 91 -13.94 0.18 -12.54
C GLN A 91 -14.32 -0.18 -11.10
N PRO A 92 -15.63 -0.28 -10.77
CA PRO A 92 -16.04 -0.71 -9.44
C PRO A 92 -15.40 -2.06 -9.07
N GLY A 93 -14.64 -2.07 -7.97
CA GLY A 93 -14.00 -3.24 -7.38
C GLY A 93 -12.63 -3.62 -7.96
N LEU A 94 -12.16 -2.96 -9.01
CA LEU A 94 -10.84 -3.21 -9.61
C LEU A 94 -10.21 -1.93 -10.15
N ILE A 95 -8.97 -1.68 -9.79
CA ILE A 95 -8.14 -0.60 -10.34
C ILE A 95 -6.86 -1.24 -10.88
N ASN A 96 -6.67 -1.20 -12.19
CA ASN A 96 -5.40 -1.55 -12.80
C ASN A 96 -4.51 -0.31 -12.86
N ILE A 97 -3.26 -0.46 -12.41
CA ILE A 97 -2.24 0.58 -12.45
C ILE A 97 -0.96 0.01 -13.06
N PHE A 98 -0.35 0.79 -13.96
CA PHE A 98 0.91 0.46 -14.59
C PHE A 98 1.84 1.67 -14.56
N GLN A 99 3.12 1.43 -14.30
CA GLN A 99 4.16 2.45 -14.39
C GLN A 99 5.49 1.84 -14.86
N THR A 100 6.24 2.59 -15.68
CA THR A 100 7.62 2.30 -16.07
C THR A 100 8.43 3.58 -16.01
N SER A 101 9.57 3.54 -15.32
CA SER A 101 10.47 4.67 -15.16
C SER A 101 11.11 5.10 -16.48
N TYR A 102 11.40 6.39 -16.62
CA TYR A 102 12.32 6.90 -17.66
C TYR A 102 13.73 7.18 -17.12
N ASP A 103 13.96 7.01 -15.81
CA ASP A 103 15.28 7.15 -15.21
C ASP A 103 16.21 6.03 -15.69
N THR A 104 17.51 6.31 -15.66
CA THR A 104 18.51 5.32 -16.05
C THR A 104 18.63 4.23 -14.98
N VAL A 105 19.16 3.08 -15.39
CA VAL A 105 19.45 1.98 -14.46
C VAL A 105 20.38 2.46 -13.35
N GLU A 106 21.41 3.23 -13.70
CA GLU A 106 22.35 3.80 -12.75
C GLU A 106 21.69 4.73 -11.73
N ASP A 107 20.75 5.58 -12.16
CA ASP A 107 20.04 6.50 -11.28
C ASP A 107 19.10 5.76 -10.32
N LEU A 108 18.35 4.76 -10.83
CA LEU A 108 17.47 3.93 -10.00
C LEU A 108 18.27 3.16 -8.94
N ILE A 109 19.40 2.54 -9.31
CA ILE A 109 20.28 1.85 -8.36
C ILE A 109 20.84 2.81 -7.31
N ALA A 110 21.20 4.03 -7.70
CA ALA A 110 21.86 4.98 -6.81
C ALA A 110 20.90 5.70 -5.86
N LEU A 111 19.64 5.94 -6.28
CA LEU A 111 18.74 6.88 -5.61
C LEU A 111 17.45 6.25 -5.08
N GLN A 112 17.05 5.07 -5.57
CA GLN A 112 15.83 4.43 -5.09
C GLN A 112 16.03 3.90 -3.66
N PRO A 113 15.16 4.26 -2.70
CA PRO A 113 15.29 3.80 -1.33
C PRO A 113 14.82 2.34 -1.19
N ASP A 114 15.26 1.67 -0.12
CA ASP A 114 14.85 0.28 0.20
C ASP A 114 13.32 0.10 0.34
N THR A 115 12.61 1.17 0.71
CA THR A 115 11.17 1.19 0.89
C THR A 115 10.60 2.50 0.36
N PHE A 116 9.55 2.42 -0.45
CA PHE A 116 8.81 3.60 -0.95
C PHE A 116 7.38 3.27 -1.38
N THR A 117 6.58 4.31 -1.52
CA THR A 117 5.21 4.22 -2.08
C THR A 117 5.28 4.15 -3.60
N LEU A 118 4.74 3.09 -4.17
CA LEU A 118 4.54 2.91 -5.62
C LEU A 118 3.38 3.79 -6.11
N ALA A 119 2.27 3.76 -5.37
CA ALA A 119 1.10 4.57 -5.65
C ALA A 119 0.23 4.77 -4.40
N THR A 120 -0.48 5.89 -4.35
CA THR A 120 -1.51 6.20 -3.35
C THR A 120 -2.87 6.22 -4.04
N LEU A 121 -3.77 5.34 -3.60
CA LEU A 121 -5.13 5.21 -4.10
C LEU A 121 -6.10 5.92 -3.14
N SER A 122 -6.97 6.76 -3.67
CA SER A 122 -7.94 7.54 -2.89
C SER A 122 -9.33 6.90 -2.93
N PHE A 123 -9.97 6.79 -1.78
CA PHE A 123 -11.28 6.16 -1.63
C PHE A 123 -12.23 7.01 -0.78
N LYS A 124 -13.52 6.71 -0.89
CA LYS A 124 -14.55 7.11 0.09
C LYS A 124 -15.29 5.89 0.57
N ALA A 125 -15.55 5.81 1.86
CA ALA A 125 -16.45 4.80 2.43
C ALA A 125 -17.91 5.18 2.11
N ILE A 126 -18.68 4.25 1.54
CA ILE A 126 -20.05 4.50 1.07
C ILE A 126 -21.10 3.66 1.79
N SER A 127 -20.70 2.56 2.42
CA SER A 127 -21.59 1.68 3.19
C SER A 127 -20.83 1.02 4.34
N LEU A 128 -21.56 0.54 5.33
CA LEU A 128 -21.01 -0.28 6.41
C LEU A 128 -20.49 -1.62 5.84
N GLY A 129 -19.37 -2.08 6.37
CA GLY A 129 -18.78 -3.36 5.99
C GLY A 129 -17.26 -3.32 6.02
N SER A 130 -16.65 -4.45 5.69
CA SER A 130 -15.20 -4.56 5.54
C SER A 130 -14.87 -4.85 4.09
N SER A 131 -13.81 -4.22 3.58
CA SER A 131 -13.23 -4.53 2.28
C SER A 131 -11.82 -5.05 2.49
N PRO A 132 -11.48 -6.23 1.97
CA PRO A 132 -10.08 -6.59 1.79
C PRO A 132 -9.43 -5.60 0.82
N LEU A 133 -8.13 -5.39 0.98
CA LEU A 133 -7.28 -4.63 0.06
C LEU A 133 -6.30 -5.62 -0.54
N GLU A 134 -6.62 -6.10 -1.73
CA GLU A 134 -5.86 -7.15 -2.40
C GLU A 134 -5.09 -6.57 -3.57
N VAL A 135 -3.84 -7.00 -3.72
CA VAL A 135 -2.99 -6.64 -4.86
C VAL A 135 -2.75 -7.92 -5.65
N PHE A 136 -2.99 -7.89 -6.95
CA PHE A 136 -2.59 -8.94 -7.87
C PHE A 136 -1.44 -8.43 -8.74
N VAL A 137 -0.38 -9.23 -8.85
CA VAL A 137 0.83 -8.87 -9.58
C VAL A 137 0.72 -9.37 -11.00
N ASN A 138 0.44 -8.46 -11.95
CA ASN A 138 0.53 -8.77 -13.37
C ASN A 138 2.00 -8.80 -13.80
N ALA A 139 2.79 -7.81 -13.37
CA ALA A 139 4.23 -7.77 -13.55
C ALA A 139 4.89 -6.83 -12.53
N ILE A 140 6.12 -7.14 -12.15
CA ILE A 140 7.03 -6.21 -11.50
C ILE A 140 8.46 -6.57 -11.92
N GLY A 141 9.22 -5.57 -12.36
CA GLY A 141 10.58 -5.76 -12.84
C GLY A 141 11.54 -4.72 -12.26
N ASP A 142 12.80 -5.11 -12.14
CA ASP A 142 13.89 -4.22 -11.77
C ASP A 142 14.21 -3.20 -12.87
N ALA A 143 15.21 -2.36 -12.64
CA ALA A 143 15.65 -1.34 -13.59
C ALA A 143 16.09 -1.94 -14.94
N GLU A 144 16.61 -3.17 -14.94
CA GLU A 144 17.02 -3.92 -16.12
C GLU A 144 15.88 -4.71 -16.79
N GLY A 145 14.69 -4.70 -16.19
CA GLY A 145 13.51 -5.42 -16.68
C GLY A 145 13.48 -6.90 -16.32
N VAL A 146 14.30 -7.35 -15.37
CA VAL A 146 14.24 -8.70 -14.80
C VAL A 146 13.11 -8.77 -13.80
N MET A 147 12.31 -9.84 -13.87
CA MET A 147 11.17 -10.02 -12.96
C MET A 147 11.63 -10.15 -11.50
N LEU A 148 10.97 -9.39 -10.62
CA LEU A 148 11.22 -9.43 -9.19
C LEU A 148 10.29 -10.40 -8.47
N PRO A 149 10.80 -11.31 -7.63
CA PRO A 149 9.97 -12.11 -6.75
C PRO A 149 9.43 -11.24 -5.61
N VAL A 150 8.11 -11.02 -5.60
CA VAL A 150 7.44 -10.25 -4.55
C VAL A 150 6.50 -11.12 -3.73
N GLU A 151 6.51 -10.90 -2.43
CA GLU A 151 5.48 -11.36 -1.50
C GLU A 151 4.43 -10.26 -1.32
N LEU A 152 3.19 -10.69 -1.07
CA LEU A 152 2.06 -9.76 -0.93
C LEU A 152 1.62 -9.63 0.52
N GLY A 153 1.61 -8.39 1.00
CA GLY A 153 1.00 -8.02 2.27
C GLY A 153 -0.50 -7.80 2.11
N ALA A 154 -1.29 -8.35 3.03
CA ALA A 154 -2.74 -8.16 3.05
C ALA A 154 -3.14 -6.91 3.85
N GLY A 155 -4.05 -6.11 3.29
CA GLY A 155 -4.70 -4.99 3.98
C GLY A 155 -6.20 -5.21 4.14
N MET A 156 -6.81 -4.47 5.07
CA MET A 156 -8.26 -4.43 5.22
C MET A 156 -8.69 -3.07 5.76
N VAL A 157 -9.84 -2.58 5.28
CA VAL A 157 -10.51 -1.40 5.85
C VAL A 157 -11.92 -1.78 6.25
N THR A 158 -12.34 -1.31 7.43
CA THR A 158 -13.72 -1.46 7.90
C THR A 158 -14.39 -0.10 7.96
N ALA A 159 -15.48 0.04 7.20
CA ALA A 159 -16.37 1.19 7.26
C ALA A 159 -17.36 1.01 8.42
N VAL A 160 -17.31 1.93 9.39
CA VAL A 160 -18.11 1.94 10.61
C VAL A 160 -19.11 3.10 10.60
N PRO A 161 -20.15 3.09 11.46
CA PRO A 161 -21.06 4.22 11.58
C PRO A 161 -20.33 5.51 11.97
N GLU A 162 -20.85 6.66 11.56
CA GLU A 162 -20.34 7.96 12.01
C GLU A 162 -20.29 8.02 13.56
N PRO A 163 -19.23 8.59 14.15
CA PRO A 163 -19.16 8.74 15.60
C PRO A 163 -20.37 9.52 16.14
N GLN A 164 -21.12 8.91 17.06
CA GLN A 164 -22.26 9.56 17.75
C GLN A 164 -21.82 10.71 18.69
N THR A 165 -20.53 11.06 18.70
CA THR A 165 -19.95 12.14 19.49
C THR A 165 -20.69 13.46 19.28
N TYR A 166 -21.14 13.76 18.05
CA TYR A 166 -21.94 14.97 17.80
C TYR A 166 -23.31 14.92 18.47
N ALA A 167 -23.99 13.76 18.42
CA ALA A 167 -25.26 13.57 19.10
C ALA A 167 -25.11 13.69 20.62
N LEU A 168 -24.03 13.13 21.19
CA LEU A 168 -23.71 13.24 22.61
C LEU A 168 -23.32 14.65 23.02
N LEU A 169 -22.55 15.36 22.20
CA LEU A 169 -22.21 16.77 22.41
C LEU A 169 -23.48 17.64 22.43
N LEU A 170 -24.36 17.47 21.44
CA LEU A 170 -25.63 18.20 21.37
C LEU A 170 -26.56 17.85 22.53
N ALA A 171 -26.62 16.58 22.92
CA ALA A 171 -27.36 16.15 24.11
C ALA A 171 -26.81 16.81 25.39
N GLY A 172 -25.49 16.84 25.56
CA GLY A 172 -24.82 17.51 26.68
C GLY A 172 -25.09 19.01 26.73
N LEU A 173 -24.98 19.70 25.60
CA LEU A 173 -25.31 21.13 25.48
C LEU A 173 -26.79 21.40 25.77
N GLY A 174 -27.69 20.53 25.32
CA GLY A 174 -29.12 20.60 25.62
C GLY A 174 -29.40 20.49 27.11
N LEU A 175 -28.75 19.56 27.81
CA LEU A 175 -28.88 19.42 29.27
C LEU A 175 -28.37 20.64 30.03
N ILE A 176 -27.23 21.22 29.60
CA ILE A 176 -26.68 22.45 30.18
C ILE A 176 -27.67 23.61 30.00
N ALA A 177 -28.21 23.81 28.80
CA ALA A 177 -29.17 24.87 28.51
C ALA A 177 -30.45 24.74 29.35
N LEU A 178 -30.98 23.52 29.50
CA LEU A 178 -32.14 23.24 30.35
C LEU A 178 -31.87 23.54 31.83
N SER A 179 -30.68 23.18 32.33
CA SER A 179 -30.29 23.46 33.72
C SER A 179 -30.13 24.96 33.98
N ALA A 180 -29.56 25.72 33.03
CA ALA A 180 -29.42 27.17 33.11
C ALA A 180 -30.77 27.88 33.11
N ARG A 181 -31.75 27.39 32.31
CA ARG A 181 -33.11 27.93 32.30
C ARG A 181 -33.81 27.77 33.65
N ARG A 182 -33.68 26.60 34.29
CA ARG A 182 -34.27 26.32 35.60
C ARG A 182 -33.68 27.17 36.74
N ARG A 183 -32.46 27.67 36.61
CA ARG A 183 -31.84 28.57 37.61
C ARG A 183 -32.29 30.03 37.48
N ARG A 184 -32.91 30.40 36.35
CA ARG A 184 -33.42 31.76 36.09
C ARG A 184 -34.93 31.90 36.32
N SER A 185 -35.65 30.79 36.45
CA SER A 185 -37.04 30.73 36.90
C SER A 185 -37.09 30.52 38.41
#